data_AF-A0A5M3MW60-F1
#
_entry.id   AF-A0A5M3MW60-F1
#
_cell.length_a   1.000
_cell.length_b   1.000
_cell.length_c   1.000
_cell.angle_alpha   90.00
_cell.angle_beta   90.00
_cell.angle_gamma   90.00
#
_symmetry.space_group_name_H-M   'P 1'
#
loop_
_entity.id
_entity.type
_entity.pdbx_description
1 polymer ?
#
loop_
_entity_poly.entity_id
_entity_poly.type
_entity_poly.pdbx_seq_one_letter_code
_entity_poly.pdbx_strand_id
1 'polypeptide(L)'
;MRPQDPDKAEDWDTRQEKAAGELMLSLSEEQRIHVKGKEDDPTAMWDALQAVHQQKIPGTRFNAFDDFFALRKRPEESLSSLIARVDTLYARIKDLRPPAYTLDSLDQELACMALIRALPEEYSHFVSALMLQSTMDKDAVVQAFIQEENNRT
;
A
#
# COMPACT_ATOMS: atom_id res chain seq x y z
N MET A 1 -4.41 -17.88 -18.86
CA MET A 1 -3.81 -18.58 -20.01
C MET A 1 -4.79 -18.54 -21.17
N ARG A 2 -4.33 -18.15 -22.36
CA ARG A 2 -5.15 -18.10 -23.58
C ARG A 2 -5.63 -19.52 -23.96
N PRO A 3 -6.92 -19.74 -24.25
CA PRO A 3 -7.43 -21.03 -24.71
C PRO A 3 -6.80 -21.47 -26.05
N GLN A 4 -6.75 -22.78 -26.32
CA GLN A 4 -6.29 -23.33 -27.61
C GLN A 4 -7.42 -23.48 -28.64
N ASP A 5 -8.66 -23.60 -28.16
CA ASP A 5 -9.85 -23.64 -29.00
C ASP A 5 -10.05 -22.28 -29.70
N PRO A 6 -10.21 -22.22 -31.03
CA PRO A 6 -10.18 -20.95 -31.78
C PRO A 6 -11.25 -19.95 -31.36
N ASP A 7 -12.50 -20.39 -31.23
CA ASP A 7 -13.62 -19.51 -30.86
C ASP A 7 -13.41 -18.96 -29.44
N LYS A 8 -12.95 -19.82 -28.52
CA LYS A 8 -12.62 -19.39 -27.15
C LYS A 8 -11.38 -18.49 -27.09
N ALA A 9 -10.45 -18.64 -28.02
CA ALA A 9 -9.27 -17.78 -28.10
C ALA A 9 -9.65 -16.37 -28.58
N GLU A 10 -10.50 -16.26 -29.61
CA GLU A 10 -11.02 -14.97 -30.10
C GLU A 10 -11.84 -14.25 -29.02
N ASP A 11 -12.71 -14.96 -28.33
CA ASP A 11 -13.47 -14.42 -27.18
C ASP A 11 -12.53 -13.94 -26.05
N TRP A 12 -11.45 -14.66 -25.80
CA TRP A 12 -10.45 -14.28 -24.79
C TRP A 12 -9.68 -13.03 -25.22
N ASP A 13 -9.21 -12.97 -26.47
CA ASP A 13 -8.49 -11.82 -27.03
C ASP A 13 -9.37 -10.56 -26.97
N THR A 14 -10.64 -10.68 -27.39
CA THR A 14 -11.63 -9.58 -27.32
C THR A 14 -11.80 -9.05 -25.89
N ARG A 15 -11.75 -9.93 -24.88
CA ARG A 15 -11.84 -9.51 -23.46
C ARG A 15 -10.57 -8.80 -23.00
N GLN A 16 -9.39 -9.25 -23.45
CA GLN A 16 -8.14 -8.58 -23.12
C GLN A 16 -8.11 -7.16 -23.70
N GLU A 17 -8.45 -7.00 -24.97
CA GLU A 17 -8.51 -5.69 -25.64
C GLU A 17 -9.47 -4.73 -24.94
N LYS A 18 -10.68 -5.22 -24.59
CA LYS A 18 -11.65 -4.42 -23.82
C LYS A 18 -11.10 -4.01 -22.47
N ALA A 19 -10.50 -4.93 -21.72
CA ALA A 19 -9.92 -4.62 -20.41
C ALA A 19 -8.79 -3.58 -20.52
N ALA A 20 -7.91 -3.71 -21.52
CA ALA A 20 -6.81 -2.77 -21.75
C ALA A 20 -7.34 -1.39 -22.14
N GLY A 21 -8.37 -1.34 -23.01
CA GLY A 21 -9.06 -0.12 -23.38
C GLY A 21 -9.70 0.59 -22.18
N GLU A 22 -10.43 -0.13 -21.33
CA GLU A 22 -11.05 0.41 -20.12
C GLU A 22 -10.00 0.94 -19.13
N LEU A 23 -8.89 0.23 -18.92
CA LEU A 23 -7.77 0.72 -18.12
C LEU A 23 -7.23 2.02 -18.70
N MET A 24 -6.93 2.06 -19.99
CA MET A 24 -6.36 3.25 -20.65
C MET A 24 -7.30 4.47 -20.61
N LEU A 25 -8.61 4.26 -20.76
CA LEU A 25 -9.63 5.31 -20.67
C LEU A 25 -9.81 5.84 -19.23
N SER A 26 -9.57 5.00 -18.23
CA SER A 26 -9.67 5.37 -16.82
C SER A 26 -8.46 6.17 -16.33
N LEU A 27 -7.33 6.12 -17.03
CA LEU A 27 -6.10 6.83 -16.66
C LEU A 27 -6.08 8.28 -17.14
N SER A 28 -5.66 9.18 -16.26
CA SER A 28 -5.28 10.54 -16.67
C SER A 28 -4.02 10.49 -17.55
N GLU A 29 -3.79 11.55 -18.33
CA GLU A 29 -2.69 11.59 -19.30
C GLU A 29 -1.32 11.38 -18.62
N GLU A 30 -1.14 11.93 -17.43
CA GLU A 30 0.10 11.84 -16.65
C GLU A 30 0.39 10.41 -16.16
N GLN A 31 -0.66 9.61 -15.94
CA GLN A 31 -0.51 8.23 -15.44
C GLN A 31 -0.22 7.23 -16.55
N ARG A 32 -0.49 7.59 -17.82
CA ARG A 32 -0.26 6.70 -18.98
C ARG A 32 1.20 6.30 -19.16
N ILE A 33 2.13 7.08 -18.63
CA ILE A 33 3.56 6.74 -18.68
C ILE A 33 3.88 5.39 -18.01
N HIS A 34 3.11 5.00 -16.98
CA HIS A 34 3.35 3.76 -16.24
C HIS A 34 2.98 2.50 -17.05
N VAL A 35 1.99 2.62 -17.94
CA VAL A 35 1.48 1.51 -18.77
C VAL A 35 2.06 1.49 -20.19
N LYS A 36 2.91 2.48 -20.53
CA LYS A 36 3.54 2.55 -21.86
C LYS A 36 4.31 1.26 -22.20
N GLY A 37 4.08 0.73 -23.40
CA GLY A 37 4.67 -0.51 -23.91
C GLY A 37 4.03 -1.79 -23.33
N LYS A 38 2.89 -1.68 -22.65
CA LYS A 38 2.11 -2.80 -22.08
C LYS A 38 0.66 -2.77 -22.53
N GLU A 39 0.33 -1.96 -23.52
CA GLU A 39 -1.05 -1.64 -23.93
C GLU A 39 -1.82 -2.88 -24.43
N ASP A 40 -1.11 -3.93 -24.85
CA ASP A 40 -1.71 -5.17 -25.34
C ASP A 40 -1.93 -6.23 -24.23
N ASP A 41 -1.46 -5.97 -23.01
CA ASP A 41 -1.60 -6.89 -21.87
C ASP A 41 -2.21 -6.13 -20.67
N PRO A 42 -3.54 -6.22 -20.47
CA PRO A 42 -4.21 -5.54 -19.36
C PRO A 42 -3.72 -6.03 -17.98
N THR A 43 -3.18 -7.25 -17.87
CA THR A 43 -2.61 -7.75 -16.62
C THR A 43 -1.31 -7.00 -16.33
N ALA A 44 -0.43 -6.89 -17.32
CA ALA A 44 0.81 -6.13 -17.18
C ALA A 44 0.57 -4.63 -16.95
N MET A 45 -0.48 -4.06 -17.56
CA MET A 45 -0.92 -2.68 -17.25
C MET A 45 -1.32 -2.55 -15.79
N TRP A 46 -2.19 -3.44 -15.30
CA TRP A 46 -2.64 -3.43 -13.91
C TRP A 46 -1.50 -3.61 -12.93
N ASP A 47 -0.60 -4.56 -13.16
CA ASP A 47 0.55 -4.83 -12.30
C ASP A 47 1.49 -3.61 -12.23
N ALA A 48 1.70 -2.92 -13.35
CA ALA A 48 2.50 -1.69 -13.38
C ALA A 48 1.86 -0.56 -12.56
N LEU A 49 0.55 -0.38 -12.70
CA LEU A 49 -0.20 0.60 -11.91
C LEU A 49 -0.18 0.25 -10.42
N GLN A 50 -0.39 -1.02 -10.09
CA GLN A 50 -0.37 -1.51 -8.72
C GLN A 50 1.00 -1.28 -8.07
N ALA A 51 2.10 -1.55 -8.79
CA ALA A 51 3.45 -1.34 -8.28
C ALA A 51 3.74 0.13 -7.93
N VAL A 52 3.14 1.08 -8.65
CA VAL A 52 3.30 2.51 -8.42
C VAL A 52 2.37 3.01 -7.31
N HIS A 53 1.10 2.61 -7.33
CA HIS A 53 0.06 3.20 -6.48
C HIS A 53 -0.23 2.43 -5.20
N GLN A 54 0.10 1.14 -5.14
CA GLN A 54 -0.09 0.27 -3.99
C GLN A 54 1.25 -0.28 -3.51
N GLN A 55 2.21 0.60 -3.26
CA GLN A 55 3.52 0.21 -2.74
C GLN A 55 3.38 -0.53 -1.40
N LYS A 56 3.59 -1.84 -1.43
CA LYS A 56 3.46 -2.74 -0.28
C LYS A 56 4.71 -2.70 0.59
N ILE A 57 5.21 -1.51 0.88
CA ILE A 57 6.39 -1.26 1.73
C ILE A 57 5.96 -0.88 3.16
N PRO A 58 6.82 -1.06 4.17
CA PRO A 58 6.47 -0.81 5.55
C PRO A 58 5.97 0.61 5.83
N GLY A 59 6.63 1.64 5.29
CA GLY A 59 6.21 3.03 5.48
C GLY A 59 4.79 3.32 4.99
N THR A 60 4.41 2.79 3.82
CA THR A 60 3.03 2.93 3.30
C THR A 60 2.00 2.22 4.18
N ARG A 61 2.34 1.04 4.71
CA ARG A 61 1.47 0.32 5.66
C ARG A 61 1.34 1.05 6.98
N PHE A 62 2.45 1.55 7.53
CA PHE A 62 2.45 2.36 8.75
C PHE A 62 1.50 3.55 8.59
N ASN A 63 1.62 4.31 7.49
CA ASN A 63 0.74 5.45 7.22
C ASN A 63 -0.74 5.03 7.14
N ALA A 64 -1.05 3.87 6.54
CA ALA A 64 -2.42 3.37 6.47
C ALA A 64 -2.99 3.00 7.84
N PHE A 65 -2.19 2.39 8.72
CA PHE A 65 -2.59 2.16 10.11
C PHE A 65 -2.73 3.46 10.89
N ASP A 66 -1.84 4.43 10.64
CA ASP A 66 -1.89 5.74 11.27
C ASP A 66 -3.19 6.48 10.95
N ASP A 67 -3.53 6.56 9.65
CA ASP A 67 -4.80 7.09 9.15
C ASP A 67 -6.00 6.40 9.81
N PHE A 68 -5.92 5.06 9.95
CA PHE A 68 -6.98 4.25 10.54
C PHE A 68 -7.18 4.54 12.03
N PHE A 69 -6.10 4.62 12.82
CA PHE A 69 -6.20 4.87 14.26
C PHE A 69 -6.46 6.35 14.60
N ALA A 70 -6.02 7.27 13.73
CA ALA A 70 -6.33 8.69 13.81
C ALA A 70 -7.78 9.01 13.43
N LEU A 71 -8.51 8.06 12.83
CA LEU A 71 -9.88 8.28 12.37
C LEU A 71 -10.79 8.76 13.51
N ARG A 72 -11.46 9.90 13.26
CA ARG A 72 -12.52 10.45 14.10
C ARG A 72 -13.71 10.83 13.22
N LYS A 73 -14.91 10.75 13.80
CA LYS A 73 -16.13 11.23 13.18
C LYS A 73 -16.03 12.73 12.94
N ARG A 74 -16.33 13.20 11.74
CA ARG A 74 -16.39 14.63 11.41
C ARG A 74 -17.71 15.25 11.91
N PRO A 75 -17.79 16.57 12.17
CA PRO A 75 -19.01 17.22 12.64
C PRO A 75 -20.22 16.93 11.74
N GLU A 76 -20.08 17.17 10.44
CA GLU A 76 -21.14 17.03 9.43
C GLU A 76 -21.32 15.61 8.87
N GLU A 77 -20.56 14.64 9.38
CA GLU A 77 -20.60 13.28 8.86
C GLU A 77 -21.71 12.44 9.50
N SER A 78 -22.43 11.65 8.71
CA SER A 78 -23.37 10.66 9.23
C SER A 78 -22.62 9.40 9.74
N LEU A 79 -23.24 8.63 10.64
CA LEU A 79 -22.66 7.37 11.10
C LEU A 79 -22.47 6.35 9.96
N SER A 80 -23.37 6.31 8.99
CA SER A 80 -23.23 5.44 7.82
C SER A 80 -22.03 5.81 6.95
N SER A 81 -21.78 7.12 6.77
CA SER A 81 -20.59 7.60 6.06
C SER A 81 -19.30 7.29 6.81
N LEU A 82 -19.34 7.38 8.15
CA LEU A 82 -18.23 6.96 9.00
C LEU A 82 -17.92 5.47 8.86
N ILE A 83 -18.95 4.61 8.87
CA ILE A 83 -18.80 3.15 8.67
C ILE A 83 -18.14 2.87 7.31
N ALA A 84 -18.64 3.48 6.23
CA ALA A 84 -18.05 3.31 4.90
C ALA A 84 -16.58 3.77 4.84
N ARG A 85 -16.22 4.84 5.55
CA ARG A 85 -14.82 5.27 5.68
C ARG A 85 -13.96 4.29 6.46
N VAL A 86 -14.48 3.70 7.54
CA VAL A 86 -13.79 2.65 8.30
C VAL A 86 -13.53 1.44 7.41
N ASP A 87 -14.53 0.99 6.66
CA ASP A 87 -14.40 -0.13 5.72
C ASP A 87 -13.34 0.16 4.64
N THR A 88 -13.33 1.39 4.12
CA THR A 88 -12.36 1.84 3.12
C THR A 88 -10.92 1.79 3.65
N LEU A 89 -10.67 2.32 4.85
CA LEU A 89 -9.33 2.31 5.45
C LEU A 89 -8.91 0.88 5.85
N TYR A 90 -9.85 0.07 6.33
CA TYR A 90 -9.61 -1.33 6.66
C TYR A 90 -9.23 -2.16 5.42
N ALA A 91 -9.93 -1.95 4.29
CA ALA A 91 -9.59 -2.56 3.02
C ALA A 91 -8.20 -2.13 2.55
N ARG A 92 -7.88 -0.82 2.65
CA ARG A 92 -6.55 -0.28 2.29
C ARG A 92 -5.41 -0.95 3.07
N ILE A 93 -5.58 -1.19 4.38
CA ILE A 93 -4.59 -1.92 5.19
C ILE A 93 -4.38 -3.34 4.64
N LYS A 94 -5.46 -4.03 4.22
CA LYS A 94 -5.34 -5.38 3.63
C LYS A 94 -4.64 -5.36 2.28
N ASP A 95 -4.97 -4.41 1.42
CA ASP A 95 -4.41 -4.33 0.07
C ASP A 95 -2.89 -4.10 0.08
N LEU A 96 -2.40 -3.37 1.08
CA LEU A 96 -0.97 -3.08 1.26
C LEU A 96 -0.16 -4.23 1.85
N ARG A 97 -0.79 -5.37 2.20
CA ARG A 97 -0.08 -6.54 2.70
C ARG A 97 0.69 -7.24 1.57
N PRO A 98 2.00 -7.51 1.75
CA PRO A 98 2.76 -8.30 0.80
C PRO A 98 2.24 -9.75 0.73
N PRO A 99 2.55 -10.50 -0.34
CA PRO A 99 2.03 -11.86 -0.53
C PRO A 99 2.31 -12.83 0.62
N ALA A 100 3.42 -12.66 1.35
CA ALA A 100 3.83 -13.52 2.47
C ALA A 100 3.51 -12.93 3.86
N TYR A 101 2.50 -12.07 3.97
CA TYR A 101 2.14 -11.42 5.23
C TYR A 101 1.45 -12.38 6.20
N THR A 102 2.01 -12.53 7.40
CA THR A 102 1.49 -13.41 8.45
C THR A 102 0.90 -12.63 9.62
N LEU A 103 0.27 -13.34 10.57
CA LEU A 103 -0.15 -12.72 11.83
C LEU A 103 1.04 -12.21 12.64
N ASP A 104 2.16 -12.95 12.64
CA ASP A 104 3.41 -12.50 13.28
C ASP A 104 3.94 -11.21 12.63
N SER A 105 3.84 -11.08 11.31
CA SER A 105 4.17 -9.83 10.61
C SER A 105 3.32 -8.66 11.11
N LEU A 106 2.04 -8.88 11.39
CA LEU A 106 1.15 -7.87 11.97
C LEU A 106 1.55 -7.51 13.40
N ASP A 107 1.79 -8.50 14.25
CA ASP A 107 2.17 -8.28 15.65
C ASP A 107 3.49 -7.49 15.76
N GLN A 108 4.47 -7.82 14.92
CA GLN A 108 5.72 -7.06 14.83
C GLN A 108 5.50 -5.63 14.35
N GLU A 109 4.71 -5.41 13.30
CA GLU A 109 4.41 -4.07 12.80
C GLU A 109 3.70 -3.21 13.85
N LEU A 110 2.73 -3.77 14.58
CA LEU A 110 2.05 -3.06 15.68
C LEU A 110 3.02 -2.67 16.80
N ALA A 111 3.99 -3.54 17.13
CA ALA A 111 5.03 -3.21 18.10
C ALA A 111 5.94 -2.07 17.60
N CYS A 112 6.40 -2.13 16.35
CA CYS A 112 7.18 -1.06 15.71
C CYS A 112 6.41 0.27 15.72
N MET A 113 5.13 0.24 15.37
CA MET A 113 4.25 1.40 15.41
C MET A 113 4.15 2.02 16.80
N ALA A 114 3.97 1.20 17.83
CA ALA A 114 3.89 1.67 19.20
C ALA A 114 5.20 2.34 19.63
N LEU A 115 6.36 1.75 19.29
CA LEU A 115 7.68 2.34 19.57
C LEU A 115 7.85 3.69 18.89
N ILE A 116 7.60 3.76 17.58
CA ILE A 116 7.77 4.99 16.79
C ILE A 116 6.82 6.09 17.27
N ARG A 117 5.56 5.77 17.54
CA ARG A 117 4.56 6.75 18.02
C ARG A 117 4.79 7.21 19.46
N ALA A 118 5.55 6.47 20.26
CA ALA A 118 5.90 6.87 21.62
C ALA A 118 6.99 7.94 21.66
N LEU A 119 7.70 8.17 20.54
CA LEU A 119 8.77 9.16 20.48
C LEU A 119 8.22 10.60 20.42
N PRO A 120 8.81 11.54 21.16
CA PRO A 120 8.47 12.96 21.06
C PRO A 120 8.98 13.60 19.76
N GLU A 121 8.50 14.81 19.47
CA GLU A 121 8.79 15.55 18.22
C GLU A 121 10.29 15.81 17.97
N GLU A 122 11.10 15.88 19.04
CA GLU A 122 12.56 15.98 18.97
C GLU A 122 13.26 14.79 18.29
N TYR A 123 12.53 13.69 18.06
CA TYR A 123 12.98 12.53 17.26
C TYR A 123 12.41 12.53 15.83
N SER A 124 11.75 13.59 15.37
CA SER A 124 11.11 13.65 14.04
C SER A 124 12.04 13.29 12.88
N HIS A 125 13.31 13.71 12.92
CA HIS A 125 14.33 13.32 11.94
C HIS A 125 14.64 11.82 11.97
N PHE A 126 14.77 11.26 13.17
CA PHE A 126 15.01 9.82 13.36
C PHE A 126 13.82 8.99 12.90
N VAL A 127 12.60 9.40 13.26
CA VAL A 127 11.35 8.78 12.77
C VAL A 127 11.28 8.82 11.25
N SER A 128 11.62 9.96 10.64
CA SER A 128 11.65 10.08 9.18
C SER A 128 12.65 9.12 8.54
N ALA A 129 13.83 8.92 9.16
CA ALA A 129 14.82 7.97 8.68
C ALA A 129 14.35 6.50 8.80
N LEU A 130 13.67 6.14 9.90
CA LEU A 130 13.07 4.80 10.07
C LEU A 130 12.02 4.50 8.99
N MET A 131 11.19 5.49 8.65
CA MET A 131 10.11 5.33 7.66
C MET A 131 10.61 5.14 6.22
N LEU A 132 11.87 5.47 5.94
CA LEU A 132 12.52 5.25 4.65
C LEU A 132 13.14 3.86 4.50
N GLN A 133 13.18 3.05 5.57
CA GLN A 133 13.74 1.71 5.51
C GLN A 133 12.85 0.75 4.71
N SER A 134 13.48 -0.18 3.99
CA SER A 134 12.79 -1.15 3.13
C SER A 134 12.10 -2.27 3.93
N THR A 135 12.52 -2.49 5.17
CA THR A 135 11.95 -3.45 6.13
C THR A 135 11.70 -2.75 7.46
N MET A 136 10.67 -3.19 8.17
CA MET A 136 10.35 -2.70 9.52
C MET A 136 10.14 -3.90 10.42
N ASP A 137 11.23 -4.63 10.67
CA ASP A 137 11.25 -5.67 11.68
C ASP A 137 11.52 -5.07 13.05
N LYS A 138 10.96 -5.69 14.09
CA LYS A 138 10.99 -5.15 15.45
C LYS A 138 12.41 -5.04 16.00
N ASP A 139 13.25 -6.03 15.71
CA ASP A 139 14.61 -6.08 16.23
C ASP A 139 15.45 -4.94 15.62
N ALA A 140 15.33 -4.67 14.32
CA ALA A 140 15.98 -3.56 13.65
C ALA A 140 15.53 -2.20 14.20
N VAL A 141 14.23 -2.01 14.46
CA VAL A 141 13.73 -0.77 15.08
C VAL A 141 14.33 -0.61 16.48
N VAL A 142 14.36 -1.66 17.28
CA VAL A 142 14.98 -1.62 18.63
C VAL A 142 16.48 -1.28 18.54
N GLN A 143 17.21 -1.90 17.62
CA GLN A 143 18.64 -1.58 17.43
C GLN A 143 18.84 -0.13 16.98
N ALA A 144 17.98 0.38 16.10
CA ALA A 144 18.04 1.77 15.66
C ALA A 144 17.78 2.75 16.81
N PHE A 145 16.86 2.42 17.72
CA PHE A 145 16.60 3.23 18.92
C PHE A 145 17.84 3.29 19.83
N ILE A 146 18.48 2.14 20.08
CA ILE A 146 19.70 2.06 20.88
C ILE A 146 20.83 2.89 20.25
N GLN A 147 20.98 2.82 18.92
CA GLN A 147 21.98 3.61 18.22
C GLN A 147 21.69 5.12 18.30
N GLU A 148 20.43 5.52 18.15
CA GLU A 148 20.02 6.92 18.26
C GLU A 148 20.27 7.46 19.68
N GLU A 149 19.99 6.68 20.72
CA GLU A 149 20.30 7.03 22.11
C GLU A 149 21.80 7.26 22.31
N ASN A 150 22.65 6.37 21.78
CA ASN A 150 24.10 6.52 21.82
C ASN A 150 24.61 7.75 21.05
N ASN A 151 23.96 8.12 19.95
CA ASN A 151 24.35 9.29 19.15
C ASN A 151 23.99 10.63 19.81
N ARG A 152 23.02 10.62 20.73
CA ARG A 152 22.55 11.80 21.46
C ARG A 152 23.23 12.01 22.81
N THR A 153 23.95 11.00 23.29
CA THR A 153 24.72 11.02 24.54
C THR A 153 26.12 11.54 24.30
#